data_AF-A0A7C1WID3-F1
#
_entry.id   AF-A0A7C1WID3-F1
#
_cell.length_a   1.000
_cell.length_b   1.000
_cell.length_c   1.000
_cell.angle_alpha   90.00
_cell.angle_beta   90.00
_cell.angle_gamma   90.00
#
_symmetry.space_group_name_H-M   'P 1'
#
loop_
_entity.id
_entity.type
_entity.pdbx_description
1 polymer ?
#
loop_
_entity_poly.entity_id
_entity_poly.type
_entity_poly.pdbx_seq_one_letter_code
_entity_poly.pdbx_strand_id
1 'polypeptide(L)'
;EKFAEDLNNLARDFDVTSGQLALGWVINQENVTTAIQGSLDPTHIKENAQAIEIENDAVEAVENLRKESAIKTFSIIETQIIKIKEIDDVVMALLDLGAWIEAPKNIKTGDKIKIDALDGSIIRE
;
A
#
# COMPACT_ATOMS: atom_id res chain seq x y z
N GLU A 1 16.56 -5.24 5.41
CA GLU A 1 17.85 -5.48 4.72
C GLU A 1 17.77 -6.71 3.82
N LYS A 2 17.54 -7.93 4.34
CA LYS A 2 17.44 -9.15 3.50
C LYS A 2 16.52 -9.05 2.27
N PHE A 3 15.25 -8.62 2.44
CA PHE A 3 14.31 -8.52 1.31
C PHE A 3 14.79 -7.57 0.20
N ALA A 4 15.43 -6.46 0.57
CA ALA A 4 15.94 -5.50 -0.42
C ALA A 4 17.13 -6.08 -1.19
N GLU A 5 17.98 -6.87 -0.54
CA GLU A 5 19.07 -7.60 -1.19
C GLU A 5 18.53 -8.69 -2.12
N ASP A 6 17.55 -9.48 -1.66
CA ASP A 6 16.91 -10.52 -2.45
C ASP A 6 16.22 -9.92 -3.70
N LEU A 7 15.53 -8.78 -3.55
CA LEU A 7 14.93 -8.05 -4.67
C LEU A 7 15.99 -7.49 -5.64
N ASN A 8 17.12 -6.97 -5.14
CA ASN A 8 18.22 -6.51 -5.97
C ASN A 8 18.86 -7.66 -6.77
N ASN A 9 18.98 -8.85 -6.18
CA ASN A 9 19.49 -10.02 -6.89
C ASN A 9 18.51 -10.45 -7.99
N LEU A 10 17.22 -10.51 -7.66
CA LEU A 10 16.18 -10.84 -8.62
C LEU A 10 16.15 -9.85 -9.81
N ALA A 11 16.26 -8.55 -9.53
CA ALA A 11 16.31 -7.53 -10.58
C ALA A 11 17.48 -7.73 -11.55
N ARG A 12 18.66 -8.17 -11.05
CA ARG A 12 19.81 -8.50 -11.92
C ARG A 12 19.54 -9.73 -12.79
N ASP A 13 18.83 -10.74 -12.28
CA ASP A 13 18.51 -11.95 -13.04
C ASP A 13 17.60 -11.63 -14.25
N PHE A 14 16.77 -10.59 -14.12
CA PHE A 14 15.87 -10.10 -15.18
C PHE A 14 16.43 -8.90 -15.97
N ASP A 15 17.67 -8.48 -15.73
CA ASP A 15 18.31 -7.30 -16.37
C ASP A 15 17.49 -5.99 -16.26
N VAL A 16 16.89 -5.77 -15.08
CA VAL A 16 16.09 -4.57 -14.76
C VAL A 16 16.56 -3.95 -13.46
N THR A 17 16.05 -2.76 -13.12
CA THR A 17 16.30 -2.17 -11.80
C THR A 17 15.28 -2.66 -10.78
N SER A 18 15.65 -2.64 -9.50
CA SER A 18 14.75 -3.01 -8.41
C SER A 18 13.53 -2.10 -8.32
N GLY A 19 13.67 -0.83 -8.74
CA GLY A 19 12.55 0.11 -8.86
C GLY A 19 11.56 -0.32 -9.94
N GLN A 20 12.07 -0.68 -11.12
CA GLN A 20 11.24 -1.20 -12.21
C GLN A 20 10.55 -2.50 -11.82
N LEU A 21 11.28 -3.45 -11.23
CA LEU A 21 10.76 -4.74 -10.84
C LEU A 21 9.66 -4.61 -9.76
N ALA A 22 9.88 -3.77 -8.75
CA ALA A 22 8.88 -3.51 -7.71
C ALA A 22 7.63 -2.82 -8.28
N LEU A 23 7.80 -1.80 -9.13
CA LEU A 23 6.67 -1.07 -9.72
C LEU A 23 5.90 -1.93 -10.72
N GLY A 24 6.60 -2.74 -11.51
CA GLY A 24 6.00 -3.71 -12.43
C GLY A 24 5.11 -4.70 -11.68
N TRP A 25 5.57 -5.20 -10.53
CA TRP A 25 4.74 -6.02 -9.65
C TRP A 25 3.50 -5.26 -9.14
N VAL A 26 3.65 -4.02 -8.65
CA VAL A 26 2.53 -3.21 -8.12
C VAL A 26 1.45 -3.00 -9.18
N ILE A 27 1.82 -2.60 -10.39
CA ILE A 27 0.88 -2.28 -11.48
C ILE A 27 0.13 -3.53 -11.97
N ASN A 28 0.71 -4.72 -11.80
CA ASN A 28 0.11 -6.00 -12.16
C ASN A 28 -0.78 -6.60 -11.05
N GLN A 29 -0.92 -5.95 -9.90
CA GLN A 29 -1.82 -6.44 -8.84
C GLN A 29 -3.29 -6.22 -9.20
N GLU A 30 -4.14 -7.16 -8.78
CA GLU A 30 -5.58 -7.02 -8.92
C GLU A 30 -6.07 -5.75 -8.18
N ASN A 31 -6.96 -4.99 -8.81
CA ASN A 31 -7.53 -3.74 -8.30
C ASN A 31 -6.55 -2.56 -8.14
N VAL A 32 -5.30 -2.67 -8.61
CA VAL A 32 -4.40 -1.51 -8.69
C VAL A 32 -4.61 -0.80 -10.02
N THR A 33 -5.14 0.43 -9.96
CA THR A 33 -5.32 1.28 -11.15
C THR A 33 -4.10 2.13 -11.47
N THR A 34 -3.28 2.45 -10.47
CA THR A 34 -2.08 3.29 -10.63
C THR A 34 -1.11 3.10 -9.48
N ALA A 35 0.19 3.21 -9.78
CA ALA A 35 1.26 3.28 -8.79
C ALA A 35 1.75 4.73 -8.66
N ILE A 36 1.61 5.32 -7.47
CA ILE A 36 2.14 6.66 -7.19
C ILE A 36 3.59 6.52 -6.73
N GLN A 37 4.53 6.75 -7.64
CA GLN A 37 5.95 6.79 -7.35
C GLN A 37 6.46 8.24 -7.16
N GLY A 38 7.43 8.42 -6.26
CA GLY A 38 8.07 9.70 -6.01
C GLY A 38 9.59 9.58 -6.03
N SER A 39 10.24 10.48 -6.76
CA SER A 39 11.70 10.66 -6.74
C SER A 39 12.02 12.14 -6.99
N LEU A 40 13.08 12.64 -6.37
CA LEU A 40 13.65 13.95 -6.69
C LEU A 40 14.64 13.90 -7.86
N ASP A 41 15.05 12.70 -8.28
CA ASP A 41 15.94 12.47 -9.41
C ASP A 41 15.11 12.18 -10.67
N PRO A 42 15.15 13.05 -11.70
CA PRO A 42 14.45 12.84 -12.96
C PRO A 42 14.86 11.56 -13.70
N THR A 43 16.07 11.04 -13.48
CA THR A 43 16.53 9.79 -14.10
C THR A 43 15.76 8.59 -13.55
N HIS A 44 15.59 8.51 -12.23
CA HIS A 44 14.74 7.50 -11.60
C HIS A 44 13.28 7.59 -12.05
N ILE A 45 12.75 8.80 -12.26
CA ILE A 45 11.38 8.97 -12.78
C ILE A 45 11.24 8.30 -14.15
N LYS A 46 12.21 8.53 -15.05
CA LYS A 46 12.21 7.93 -16.40
C LYS A 46 12.38 6.41 -16.35
N GLU A 47 13.30 5.93 -15.54
CA GLU A 47 13.54 4.50 -15.33
C GLU A 47 12.28 3.79 -14.81
N ASN A 48 11.68 4.33 -13.75
CA ASN A 48 10.46 3.80 -13.14
C ASN A 48 9.25 3.80 -14.08
N ALA A 49 9.18 4.75 -15.03
CA ALA A 49 8.11 4.78 -16.03
C ALA A 49 8.16 3.58 -16.99
N GLN A 50 9.34 2.97 -17.18
CA GLN A 50 9.51 1.76 -18.01
C GLN A 50 9.07 0.48 -17.30
N ALA A 51 8.67 0.55 -16.02
CA ALA A 51 8.15 -0.60 -15.28
C ALA A 51 6.90 -1.25 -15.90
N ILE A 52 6.22 -0.54 -16.81
CA ILE A 52 5.09 -1.08 -17.60
C ILE A 52 5.52 -2.19 -18.57
N GLU A 53 6.81 -2.28 -18.89
CA GLU A 53 7.36 -3.27 -19.83
C GLU A 53 7.83 -4.56 -19.14
N ILE A 54 7.68 -4.67 -17.82
CA ILE A 54 8.11 -5.84 -17.06
C ILE A 54 7.28 -7.08 -17.43
N GLU A 55 7.98 -8.18 -17.70
CA GLU A 55 7.38 -9.46 -18.07
C GLU A 55 6.67 -10.17 -16.90
N ASN A 56 5.68 -11.01 -17.21
CA ASN A 56 4.84 -11.65 -16.20
C ASN A 56 5.60 -12.61 -15.27
N ASP A 57 6.66 -13.26 -15.75
CA ASP A 57 7.50 -14.16 -14.96
C ASP A 57 8.32 -13.40 -13.91
N ALA A 58 8.83 -12.22 -14.26
CA ALA A 58 9.48 -11.31 -13.31
C ALA A 58 8.51 -10.85 -12.22
N VAL A 59 7.26 -10.54 -12.60
CA VAL A 59 6.18 -10.21 -11.64
C VAL A 59 5.90 -11.39 -10.70
N GLU A 60 5.76 -12.60 -11.24
CA GLU A 60 5.51 -13.80 -10.43
C GLU A 60 6.66 -14.07 -9.45
N ALA A 61 7.91 -13.87 -9.87
CA ALA A 61 9.06 -14.04 -9.01
C ALA A 61 9.07 -13.05 -7.82
N VAL A 62 8.66 -11.80 -8.03
CA VAL A 62 8.49 -10.82 -6.94
C VAL A 62 7.38 -11.26 -5.99
N GLU A 63 6.26 -11.77 -6.49
CA GLU A 63 5.17 -12.23 -5.64
C GLU A 63 5.59 -13.41 -4.75
N ASN A 64 6.39 -14.33 -5.28
CA ASN A 64 6.94 -15.43 -4.50
C ASN A 64 7.90 -14.92 -3.41
N LEU A 65 8.81 -14.01 -3.75
CA LEU A 65 9.69 -13.37 -2.78
C LEU A 65 8.92 -12.63 -1.68
N ARG A 66 7.83 -11.93 -2.04
CA ARG A 66 6.96 -11.22 -1.09
C ARG A 66 6.29 -12.18 -0.11
N LYS A 67 5.70 -13.29 -0.59
CA LYS A 67 5.04 -14.29 0.26
C LYS A 67 5.98 -14.90 1.30
N GLU A 68 7.25 -15.05 0.96
CA GLU A 68 8.28 -15.56 1.87
C GLU A 68 8.78 -14.49 2.86
N SER A 69 8.51 -13.22 2.58
CA SER A 69 8.95 -12.10 3.41
C SER A 69 7.95 -11.82 4.53
N ALA A 70 8.45 -11.69 5.77
CA ALA A 70 7.66 -11.25 6.92
C ALA A 70 7.48 -9.71 6.96
N ILE A 71 7.40 -9.06 5.80
CA ILE A 71 7.21 -7.60 5.74
C ILE A 71 5.81 -7.30 6.24
N LYS A 72 5.73 -6.79 7.48
CA LYS A 72 4.54 -6.12 7.97
C LYS A 72 4.44 -4.80 7.21
N THR A 73 3.47 -4.69 6.32
CA THR A 73 3.05 -3.39 5.81
C THR A 73 2.69 -2.51 7.01
N PHE A 74 3.13 -1.25 6.99
CA PHE A 74 2.64 -0.21 7.91
C PHE A 74 1.19 0.11 7.57
N SER A 75 0.31 -0.88 7.64
CA SER A 75 -1.11 -0.67 7.41
C SER A 75 -1.79 -0.20 8.69
N ILE A 76 -1.22 -0.40 9.87
CA ILE A 76 -1.86 0.05 11.10
C ILE A 76 -1.53 1.50 11.40
N ILE A 77 -2.54 2.37 11.34
CA ILE A 77 -2.44 3.77 11.75
C ILE A 77 -3.27 3.99 13.02
N GLU A 78 -2.65 4.57 14.04
CA GLU A 78 -3.36 5.11 15.21
C GLU A 78 -3.88 6.51 14.89
N THR A 79 -5.17 6.74 15.11
CA THR A 79 -5.87 7.98 14.75
C THR A 79 -7.00 8.26 15.74
N GLN A 80 -7.59 9.46 15.67
CA GLN A 80 -8.72 9.87 16.49
C GLN A 80 -9.93 10.28 15.66
N ILE A 81 -11.13 9.95 16.14
CA ILE A 81 -12.37 10.39 15.52
C ILE A 81 -12.67 11.84 15.89
N ILE A 82 -12.80 12.70 14.88
CA ILE A 82 -13.09 14.11 15.05
C ILE A 82 -14.56 14.46 14.79
N LYS A 83 -15.28 13.67 13.98
CA LYS A 83 -16.69 13.90 13.68
C LYS A 83 -17.40 12.61 13.29
N ILE A 84 -18.70 12.52 13.58
CA ILE A 84 -19.57 11.41 13.18
C ILE A 84 -20.78 11.94 12.42
N LYS A 85 -21.23 11.20 11.41
CA LYS A 85 -22.47 11.45 10.66
C LYS A 85 -23.14 10.12 10.34
N GLU A 86 -24.47 10.06 10.43
CA GLU A 86 -25.26 8.92 9.92
C GLU A 86 -25.85 9.27 8.55
N ILE A 87 -25.74 8.35 7.59
CA ILE A 87 -26.27 8.47 6.23
C ILE A 87 -26.88 7.11 5.88
N ASP A 88 -28.19 7.05 5.61
CA ASP A 88 -28.89 5.82 5.21
C ASP A 88 -28.56 4.60 6.11
N ASP A 89 -28.66 4.79 7.42
CA ASP A 89 -28.32 3.81 8.48
C ASP A 89 -26.84 3.42 8.61
N VAL A 90 -25.96 3.98 7.78
CA VAL A 90 -24.50 3.83 7.84
C VAL A 90 -23.89 4.95 8.69
N VAL A 91 -23.07 4.56 9.67
CA VAL A 91 -22.34 5.53 10.51
C VAL A 91 -20.99 5.81 9.87
N MET A 92 -20.77 7.06 9.49
CA MET A 92 -19.53 7.57 8.93
C MET A 92 -18.75 8.34 10.01
N ALA A 93 -17.46 8.06 10.16
CA ALA A 93 -16.56 8.76 11.06
C ALA A 93 -15.45 9.48 10.28
N LEU A 94 -15.23 10.75 10.61
CA LEU A 94 -14.10 11.54 10.11
C LEU A 94 -12.93 11.39 11.08
N LEU A 95 -11.78 11.03 10.53
CA LEU A 95 -10.52 10.89 11.23
C LEU A 95 -9.77 12.23 11.30
N ASP A 96 -8.90 12.42 12.28
CA ASP A 96 -7.97 13.56 12.35
C ASP A 96 -6.98 13.63 11.17
N LEU A 97 -6.85 12.53 10.43
CA LEU A 97 -6.17 12.43 9.14
C LEU A 97 -6.96 13.05 7.96
N GLY A 98 -8.21 13.46 8.18
CA GLY A 98 -9.09 14.03 7.15
C GLY A 98 -9.84 13.01 6.29
N ALA A 99 -9.69 11.71 6.57
CA ALA A 99 -10.39 10.63 5.86
C ALA A 99 -11.74 10.29 6.52
N TRP A 100 -12.75 9.98 5.68
CA TRP A 100 -14.02 9.42 6.13
C TRP A 100 -14.01 7.91 6.02
N ILE A 101 -14.40 7.21 7.09
CA ILE A 101 -14.55 5.75 7.12
C ILE A 101 -15.95 5.36 7.57
N GLU A 102 -16.39 4.17 7.17
CA GLU A 102 -17.53 3.52 7.81
C GLU A 102 -17.12 3.02 9.20
N ALA A 103 -17.98 3.24 10.19
CA ALA A 103 -17.72 2.93 11.59
C ALA A 103 -18.93 2.23 12.23
N PRO A 104 -18.71 1.42 13.27
CA PRO A 104 -19.82 0.81 14.01
C PRO A 104 -20.59 1.85 14.83
N LYS A 105 -21.88 1.61 15.08
CA LYS A 105 -22.78 2.57 15.76
C LYS A 105 -22.36 2.96 17.19
N ASN A 106 -21.50 2.19 17.86
CA ASN A 106 -20.99 2.49 19.20
C ASN A 106 -19.79 3.47 19.22
N ILE A 107 -19.36 3.87 18.02
CA ILE A 107 -18.69 5.11 17.63
C ILE A 107 -18.75 6.36 18.53
N LYS A 108 -17.68 6.94 19.09
CA LYS A 108 -17.74 8.31 19.68
C LYS A 108 -16.64 9.24 19.19
N THR A 109 -16.99 10.52 19.06
CA THR A 109 -16.02 11.59 18.83
C THR A 109 -15.02 11.62 20.00
N GLY A 110 -13.74 11.66 19.67
CA GLY A 110 -12.64 11.61 20.61
C GLY A 110 -12.06 10.21 20.83
N ASP A 111 -12.70 9.15 20.33
CA ASP A 111 -12.18 7.79 20.43
C ASP A 111 -10.85 7.67 19.66
N LYS A 112 -9.86 7.06 20.30
CA LYS A 112 -8.60 6.65 19.65
C LYS A 112 -8.78 5.25 19.10
N ILE A 113 -8.50 5.09 17.82
CA ILE A 113 -8.68 3.82 17.11
C ILE A 113 -7.41 3.47 16.34
N LYS A 114 -7.28 2.17 16.03
CA LYS A 114 -6.33 1.66 15.05
C LYS A 114 -7.12 1.34 13.79
N ILE A 115 -6.65 1.81 12.65
CA ILE A 115 -7.22 1.46 11.35
C ILE A 115 -6.21 0.70 10.51
N ASP A 116 -6.69 -0.16 9.63
CA ASP A 116 -5.90 -0.58 8.47
C ASP A 116 -5.99 0.52 7.40
N ALA A 117 -4.83 1.02 6.98
CA ALA A 117 -4.66 2.13 6.06
C ALA A 117 -4.94 1.72 4.61
N LEU A 118 -5.02 0.43 4.32
CA LEU A 118 -5.28 -0.09 2.98
C LEU A 118 -6.77 -0.06 2.66
N ASP A 119 -7.62 -0.44 3.62
CA ASP A 119 -9.08 -0.54 3.41
C ASP A 119 -9.92 0.35 4.35
N GLY A 120 -9.28 1.05 5.30
CA GLY A 120 -9.94 1.92 6.26
C GLY A 120 -10.68 1.19 7.38
N SER A 121 -10.52 -0.14 7.48
CA SER A 121 -11.19 -0.94 8.50
C SER A 121 -10.65 -0.66 9.90
N ILE A 122 -11.52 -0.64 10.90
CA ILE A 122 -11.11 -0.48 12.30
C ILE A 122 -10.59 -1.81 12.82
N ILE A 123 -9.33 -1.83 13.27
CA ILE A 123 -8.69 -2.99 13.88
C ILE A 123 -9.14 -3.10 15.34
N ARG A 124 -9.81 -4.21 15.66
CA ARG A 124 -10.21 -4.54 17.04
C ARG A 124 -9.11 -5.38 17.69
N GLU A 125 -8.65 -4.95 18.87
CA GLU A 125 -7.79 -5.78 19.74
C GLU A 125 -8.57 -6.94 20.37
#